data_AF-A0A250ICE6-F1
#
_entry.id   AF-A0A250ICE6-F1
#
_cell.length_a   1.000
_cell.length_b   1.000
_cell.length_c   1.000
_cell.angle_alpha   90.00
_cell.angle_beta   90.00
_cell.angle_gamma   90.00
#
_symmetry.space_group_name_H-M   'P 1'
#
loop_
_entity.id
_entity.type
_entity.pdbx_description
1 polymer ?
#
loop_
_entity_poly.entity_id
_entity_poly.type
_entity_poly.pdbx_seq_one_letter_code
_entity_poly.pdbx_strand_id
1 'polypeptide(L)'
;MRRVLPVLVLVPLLGCGPESALEEVPALEVNAEALAVPTLASPPQAAVDLAIAAPLGRFGTNASGGRYCVDCHGQSILLAVASFKGNTSADARLLQQIRYVIGNGRDPFGNGGYMAQHERMMTGMFALAKRTPRVWNQLTATEVQKIDLIMKATLVGSAYTTSDASYLNGAVPTGIDGDTNLNRGWNPNYREGMVGAMLVSTLYLGGRTPTEAFLNAYSHASFVTQLQAQGLTTLHKVFNTAVSTPSAGAPSASKIQAAIKNYRYKGLALDQLFDIYVQLANDTFSATVDCGLNNGAGVALGNGESSGYLVTGCSQLPNKGKVGQLKEFRSNDAQGSRSATFYAYDGFKPHLINHAVLVAYGAMPAGTSTTAVVNRISVGAQDLFFKVSKGYRNYAKGKDYGLYQLPASGVGDGFQYNRPLWEKVIAPAHGL
;
A
#
# COMPACT_ATOMS: atom_id res chain seq x y z
N MET A 1 20.85 58.54 -19.35
CA MET A 1 20.74 57.93 -20.69
C MET A 1 20.59 56.42 -20.56
N ARG A 2 19.39 55.91 -20.85
CA ARG A 2 19.02 54.62 -21.48
C ARG A 2 17.66 54.19 -20.92
N ARG A 3 16.65 54.46 -21.73
CA ARG A 3 15.27 53.99 -21.61
C ARG A 3 15.24 52.50 -21.97
N VAL A 4 14.45 51.71 -21.23
CA VAL A 4 13.88 50.46 -21.73
C VAL A 4 12.38 50.50 -21.40
N LEU A 5 11.56 50.41 -22.44
CA LEU A 5 10.09 50.37 -22.39
C LEU A 5 9.57 49.06 -21.77
N PRO A 6 8.38 49.06 -21.18
CA PRO A 6 7.63 47.83 -20.97
C PRO A 6 6.82 47.49 -22.24
N VAL A 7 6.91 46.23 -22.69
CA VAL A 7 6.03 45.68 -23.71
C VAL A 7 4.72 45.29 -23.03
N LEU A 8 3.67 46.04 -23.34
CA LEU A 8 2.28 45.74 -23.02
C LEU A 8 1.78 44.67 -24.01
N VAL A 9 1.53 43.45 -23.54
CA VAL A 9 0.84 42.44 -24.36
C VAL A 9 -0.65 42.51 -24.02
N LEU A 10 -1.43 43.05 -24.96
CA LEU A 10 -2.88 42.86 -25.00
C LEU A 10 -3.18 41.41 -25.36
N VAL A 11 -3.89 40.69 -24.50
CA VAL A 11 -4.58 39.43 -24.84
C VAL A 11 -6.06 39.77 -25.01
N PRO A 12 -6.72 39.35 -26.09
CA PRO A 12 -8.13 39.64 -26.31
C PRO A 12 -9.02 38.81 -25.39
N LEU A 13 -9.99 39.49 -24.77
CA LEU A 13 -11.18 38.91 -24.15
C LEU A 13 -12.12 38.40 -25.25
N LEU A 14 -12.20 37.09 -25.44
CA LEU A 14 -13.23 36.44 -26.26
C LEU A 14 -13.60 35.05 -25.68
N GLY A 15 -14.88 34.89 -25.37
CA GLY A 15 -15.57 33.59 -25.39
C GLY A 15 -15.79 32.90 -24.05
N CYS A 16 -16.94 33.16 -23.41
CA CYS A 16 -17.56 32.18 -22.50
C CYS A 16 -17.97 30.95 -23.34
N GLY A 17 -17.22 29.86 -23.21
CA GLY A 17 -17.63 28.53 -23.65
C GLY A 17 -18.47 27.83 -22.57
N PRO A 18 -19.33 26.88 -22.93
CA PRO A 18 -20.27 26.28 -22.00
C PRO A 18 -19.53 25.46 -20.94
N GLU A 19 -20.01 25.61 -19.71
CA GLU A 19 -19.71 24.80 -18.55
C GLU A 19 -19.81 23.32 -18.91
N SER A 20 -18.68 22.61 -18.92
CA SER A 20 -18.68 21.16 -19.08
C SER A 20 -19.40 20.57 -17.86
N ALA A 21 -20.59 20.03 -18.07
CA ALA A 21 -21.29 19.24 -17.07
C ALA A 21 -20.34 18.14 -16.58
N LEU A 22 -19.98 18.19 -15.31
CA LEU A 22 -19.34 17.08 -14.63
C LEU A 22 -20.30 15.90 -14.72
N GLU A 23 -19.90 14.85 -15.45
CA GLU A 23 -20.59 13.57 -15.45
C GLU A 23 -20.85 13.15 -14.01
N GLU A 24 -22.12 13.14 -13.62
CA GLU A 24 -22.59 12.68 -12.33
C GLU A 24 -22.29 11.19 -12.27
N VAL A 25 -21.24 10.80 -11.54
CA VAL A 25 -20.90 9.39 -11.33
C VAL A 25 -22.06 8.78 -10.56
N PRO A 26 -22.85 7.85 -11.13
CA PRO A 26 -24.00 7.29 -10.45
C PRO A 26 -23.53 6.61 -9.17
N ALA A 27 -24.19 6.94 -8.06
CA ALA A 27 -23.99 6.26 -6.80
C ALA A 27 -24.37 4.78 -7.00
N LEU A 28 -23.40 3.89 -6.82
CA LEU A 28 -23.60 2.45 -6.95
C LEU A 28 -24.62 1.97 -5.91
N GLU A 29 -25.80 1.56 -6.39
CA GLU A 29 -26.79 0.86 -5.57
C GLU A 29 -26.23 -0.51 -5.16
N VAL A 30 -26.21 -0.76 -3.86
CA VAL A 30 -25.63 -1.96 -3.28
C VAL A 30 -26.72 -3.01 -3.13
N ASN A 31 -26.78 -3.97 -4.05
CA ASN A 31 -27.64 -5.15 -3.91
C ASN A 31 -27.15 -6.05 -2.78
N ALA A 32 -28.08 -6.55 -1.97
CA ALA A 32 -27.81 -7.43 -0.83
C ALA A 32 -27.55 -8.90 -1.21
N GLU A 33 -27.44 -9.20 -2.50
CA GLU A 33 -27.13 -10.54 -2.99
C GLU A 33 -25.66 -10.91 -2.73
N ALA A 34 -25.41 -12.20 -2.50
CA ALA A 34 -24.05 -12.71 -2.33
C ALA A 34 -23.26 -12.51 -3.63
N LEU A 35 -22.12 -11.83 -3.55
CA LEU A 35 -21.26 -11.62 -4.72
C LEU A 35 -20.71 -12.95 -5.23
N ALA A 36 -20.65 -13.08 -6.56
CA ALA A 36 -19.96 -14.17 -7.23
C ALA A 36 -18.45 -14.17 -6.90
N VAL A 37 -17.75 -15.27 -7.20
CA VAL A 37 -16.29 -15.33 -7.02
C VAL A 37 -15.64 -14.23 -7.88
N PRO A 38 -14.91 -13.29 -7.27
CA PRO A 38 -14.43 -12.13 -7.99
C PRO A 38 -13.34 -12.50 -8.99
N THR A 39 -13.35 -11.84 -10.14
CA THR A 39 -12.30 -11.98 -11.16
C THR A 39 -11.82 -10.60 -11.58
N LEU A 40 -10.51 -10.32 -11.42
CA LEU A 40 -9.94 -9.03 -11.82
C LEU A 40 -10.22 -8.74 -13.31
N ALA A 41 -10.60 -7.50 -13.61
CA ALA A 41 -10.57 -6.98 -14.98
C ALA A 41 -9.14 -6.55 -15.38
N SER A 42 -8.89 -6.36 -16.67
CA SER A 42 -7.62 -5.77 -17.13
C SER A 42 -7.63 -4.26 -16.86
N PRO A 43 -6.51 -3.65 -16.43
CA PRO A 43 -6.40 -2.20 -16.36
C PRO A 43 -6.60 -1.57 -17.75
N PRO A 44 -7.13 -0.33 -17.85
CA PRO A 44 -7.25 0.39 -19.10
C PRO A 44 -5.88 0.59 -19.76
N GLN A 45 -5.82 0.48 -21.10
CA GLN A 45 -4.56 0.57 -21.84
C GLN A 45 -3.80 1.89 -21.57
N ALA A 46 -4.51 3.02 -21.47
CA ALA A 46 -3.87 4.31 -21.16
C ALA A 46 -3.12 4.30 -19.81
N ALA A 47 -3.65 3.61 -18.80
CA ALA A 47 -2.97 3.46 -17.51
C ALA A 47 -1.77 2.51 -17.60
N VAL A 48 -1.87 1.46 -18.44
CA VAL A 48 -0.76 0.56 -18.76
C VAL A 48 0.36 1.31 -19.47
N ASP A 49 0.04 2.14 -20.47
CA ASP A 49 1.03 2.92 -21.22
C ASP A 49 1.75 3.93 -20.32
N LEU A 50 1.02 4.59 -19.41
CA LEU A 50 1.61 5.45 -18.38
C LEU A 50 2.53 4.68 -17.44
N ALA A 51 2.18 3.45 -17.07
CA ALA A 51 3.03 2.59 -16.24
C ALA A 51 4.26 2.07 -17.01
N ILE A 52 4.14 1.86 -18.33
CA ILE A 52 5.27 1.52 -19.21
C ILE A 52 6.28 2.67 -19.26
N ALA A 53 5.80 3.91 -19.40
CA ALA A 53 6.63 5.10 -19.49
C ALA A 53 7.22 5.56 -18.15
N ALA A 54 6.62 5.16 -17.02
CA ALA A 54 7.06 5.56 -15.68
C ALA A 54 8.48 5.06 -15.36
N PRO A 55 9.29 5.74 -14.53
CA PRO A 55 10.58 5.23 -14.08
C PRO A 55 10.49 3.91 -13.29
N LEU A 56 11.62 3.18 -13.23
CA LEU A 56 11.71 1.92 -12.49
C LEU A 56 11.87 2.17 -10.98
N GLY A 57 11.04 1.51 -10.19
CA GLY A 57 11.06 1.62 -8.73
C GLY A 57 12.22 0.88 -8.08
N ARG A 58 12.75 1.43 -6.97
CA ARG A 58 13.81 0.82 -6.16
C ARG A 58 13.81 1.28 -4.70
N PHE A 59 14.40 0.46 -3.84
CA PHE A 59 14.67 0.84 -2.46
C PHE A 59 16.09 1.41 -2.31
N GLY A 60 16.29 2.22 -1.27
CA GLY A 60 17.60 2.77 -0.94
C GLY A 60 17.64 3.47 0.41
N THR A 61 18.85 3.72 0.89
CA THR A 61 19.12 4.46 2.12
C THR A 61 19.85 5.75 1.80
N ASN A 62 19.41 6.86 2.41
CA ASN A 62 20.10 8.13 2.29
C ASN A 62 21.34 8.18 3.22
N ALA A 63 22.09 9.27 3.16
CA ALA A 63 23.32 9.43 3.96
C ALA A 63 23.08 9.42 5.49
N SER A 64 21.89 9.83 5.96
CA SER A 64 21.53 9.75 7.38
C SER A 64 20.97 8.39 7.80
N GLY A 65 20.98 7.39 6.90
CA GLY A 65 20.44 6.06 7.15
C GLY A 65 18.92 5.96 6.97
N GLY A 66 18.25 7.06 6.64
CA GLY A 66 16.83 7.12 6.32
C GLY A 66 16.50 6.26 5.10
N ARG A 67 15.46 5.44 5.22
CA ARG A 67 15.01 4.53 4.17
C ARG A 67 14.01 5.22 3.27
N TYR A 68 14.05 4.88 1.99
CA TYR A 68 13.09 5.37 1.02
C TYR A 68 12.80 4.31 -0.03
N CYS A 69 11.68 4.50 -0.73
CA CYS A 69 11.50 3.93 -2.06
C CYS A 69 11.37 5.06 -3.07
N VAL A 70 12.12 4.96 -4.16
CA VAL A 70 11.99 5.81 -5.34
C VAL A 70 11.03 5.13 -6.30
N ASP A 71 10.05 5.87 -6.81
CA ASP A 71 9.06 5.40 -7.77
C ASP A 71 8.30 4.14 -7.30
N CYS A 72 7.88 4.06 -6.03
CA CYS A 72 6.97 3.01 -5.52
C CYS A 72 5.52 3.51 -5.51
N HIS A 73 4.96 3.82 -6.68
CA HIS A 73 3.68 4.51 -6.78
C HIS A 73 2.52 3.64 -7.30
N GLY A 74 2.78 2.40 -7.69
CA GLY A 74 1.75 1.45 -8.15
C GLY A 74 1.85 1.05 -9.61
N GLN A 75 2.79 1.63 -10.37
CA GLN A 75 3.02 1.24 -11.75
C GLN A 75 3.44 -0.24 -11.88
N SER A 76 4.25 -0.75 -10.96
CA SER A 76 4.70 -2.15 -10.96
C SER A 76 3.56 -3.14 -10.78
N ILE A 77 2.65 -2.88 -9.84
CA ILE A 77 1.49 -3.73 -9.61
C ILE A 77 0.48 -3.61 -10.76
N LEU A 78 0.30 -2.41 -11.33
CA LEU A 78 -0.59 -2.22 -12.48
C LEU A 78 -0.13 -3.04 -13.69
N LEU A 79 1.18 -3.01 -14.00
CA LEU A 79 1.78 -3.86 -15.05
C LEU A 79 1.56 -5.34 -14.75
N ALA A 80 1.76 -5.76 -13.50
CA ALA A 80 1.57 -7.17 -13.11
C ALA A 80 0.11 -7.63 -13.24
N VAL A 81 -0.86 -6.79 -12.90
CA VAL A 81 -2.29 -7.07 -13.09
C VAL A 81 -2.65 -7.13 -14.58
N ALA A 82 -2.17 -6.17 -15.39
CA ALA A 82 -2.36 -6.18 -16.84
C ALA A 82 -1.81 -7.47 -17.48
N SER A 83 -0.57 -7.84 -17.14
CA SER A 83 0.03 -9.10 -17.57
C SER A 83 -0.79 -10.31 -17.08
N PHE A 84 -1.17 -10.38 -15.80
CA PHE A 84 -2.01 -11.47 -15.30
C PHE A 84 -3.32 -11.62 -16.08
N LYS A 85 -3.89 -10.52 -16.55
CA LYS A 85 -5.13 -10.48 -17.34
C LYS A 85 -4.96 -10.64 -18.85
N GLY A 86 -3.76 -10.97 -19.31
CA GLY A 86 -3.49 -11.30 -20.72
C GLY A 86 -3.03 -10.14 -21.58
N ASN A 87 -2.88 -8.93 -21.02
CA ASN A 87 -2.29 -7.81 -21.76
C ASN A 87 -0.78 -8.01 -21.89
N THR A 88 -0.33 -8.34 -23.09
CA THR A 88 1.08 -8.62 -23.38
C THR A 88 1.95 -7.36 -23.53
N SER A 89 1.35 -6.18 -23.73
CA SER A 89 2.12 -4.93 -23.86
C SER A 89 2.85 -4.57 -22.56
N ALA A 90 2.37 -5.06 -21.42
CA ALA A 90 2.97 -4.85 -20.10
C ALA A 90 4.18 -5.76 -19.81
N ASP A 91 4.29 -6.91 -20.49
CA ASP A 91 5.17 -8.02 -20.09
C ASP A 91 6.66 -7.62 -20.07
N ALA A 92 7.12 -6.93 -21.12
CA ALA A 92 8.53 -6.51 -21.24
C ALA A 92 8.93 -5.52 -20.14
N ARG A 93 8.06 -4.54 -19.85
CA ARG A 93 8.32 -3.55 -18.80
C ARG A 93 8.27 -4.19 -17.41
N LEU A 94 7.31 -5.10 -17.19
CA LEU A 94 7.20 -5.85 -15.94
C LEU A 94 8.48 -6.65 -15.65
N LEU A 95 9.01 -7.37 -16.66
CA LEU A 95 10.28 -8.09 -16.54
C LEU A 95 11.44 -7.15 -16.23
N GLN A 96 11.49 -6.00 -16.89
CA GLN A 96 12.51 -4.99 -16.62
C GLN A 96 12.47 -4.49 -15.17
N GLN A 97 11.28 -4.23 -14.63
CA GLN A 97 11.10 -3.83 -13.22
C GLN A 97 11.51 -4.93 -12.24
N ILE A 98 11.13 -6.18 -12.51
CA ILE A 98 11.53 -7.34 -11.69
C ILE A 98 13.06 -7.43 -11.63
N ARG A 99 13.74 -7.44 -12.79
CA ARG A 99 15.20 -7.55 -12.88
C ARG A 99 15.91 -6.37 -12.23
N TYR A 100 15.34 -5.18 -12.34
CA TYR A 100 15.91 -3.98 -11.75
C TYR A 100 15.93 -4.03 -10.21
N VAL A 101 14.82 -4.40 -9.58
CA VAL A 101 14.69 -4.37 -8.12
C VAL A 101 15.45 -5.53 -7.44
N ILE A 102 15.63 -6.67 -8.11
CA ILE A 102 16.42 -7.80 -7.57
C ILE A 102 17.94 -7.68 -7.82
N GLY A 103 18.38 -6.58 -8.43
CA GLY A 103 19.77 -6.31 -8.76
C GLY A 103 20.37 -5.12 -7.99
N ASN A 104 21.68 -5.18 -7.74
CA ASN A 104 22.52 -4.08 -7.26
C ASN A 104 22.01 -3.37 -5.98
N GLY A 105 21.58 -4.13 -4.97
CA GLY A 105 21.19 -3.57 -3.67
C GLY A 105 19.90 -2.74 -3.70
N ARG A 106 19.06 -2.94 -4.71
CA ARG A 106 17.75 -2.27 -4.85
C ARG A 106 16.62 -3.05 -4.20
N ASP A 107 16.94 -4.16 -3.53
CA ASP A 107 16.01 -5.03 -2.85
C ASP A 107 15.31 -4.34 -1.65
N PRO A 108 14.10 -4.78 -1.26
CA PRO A 108 13.37 -4.31 -0.09
C PRO A 108 14.16 -4.35 1.23
N PHE A 109 13.61 -3.77 2.30
CA PHE A 109 14.22 -3.81 3.63
C PHE A 109 13.78 -5.04 4.43
N GLY A 110 12.53 -5.47 4.29
CA GLY A 110 12.00 -6.65 4.97
C GLY A 110 12.05 -6.57 6.49
N ASN A 111 12.06 -5.35 7.06
CA ASN A 111 12.22 -5.17 8.50
C ASN A 111 10.93 -5.38 9.31
N GLY A 112 9.79 -5.44 8.62
CA GLY A 112 8.47 -5.56 9.24
C GLY A 112 7.91 -4.25 9.81
N GLY A 113 8.45 -3.09 9.45
CA GLY A 113 7.98 -1.79 9.95
C GLY A 113 7.28 -0.96 8.88
N TYR A 114 7.34 0.37 9.05
CA TYR A 114 6.74 1.35 8.15
C TYR A 114 7.02 1.10 6.66
N MET A 115 8.24 0.67 6.31
CA MET A 115 8.62 0.44 4.92
C MET A 115 7.81 -0.65 4.23
N ALA A 116 7.18 -1.57 4.97
CA ALA A 116 6.42 -2.68 4.43
C ALA A 116 5.30 -2.22 3.47
N GLN A 117 4.74 -1.01 3.66
CA GLN A 117 3.74 -0.45 2.77
C GLN A 117 4.27 -0.22 1.35
N HIS A 118 5.51 0.26 1.23
CA HIS A 118 6.15 0.52 -0.06
C HIS A 118 6.59 -0.81 -0.70
N GLU A 119 7.01 -1.78 0.12
CA GLU A 119 7.39 -3.12 -0.33
C GLU A 119 6.24 -3.89 -0.97
N ARG A 120 4.97 -3.57 -0.62
CA ARG A 120 3.79 -4.18 -1.25
C ARG A 120 3.77 -3.96 -2.76
N MET A 121 4.26 -2.82 -3.26
CA MET A 121 4.34 -2.52 -4.70
C MET A 121 5.15 -3.56 -5.48
N MET A 122 6.19 -4.13 -4.86
CA MET A 122 7.09 -5.10 -5.49
C MET A 122 6.71 -6.53 -5.16
N THR A 123 6.35 -6.80 -3.91
CA THR A 123 5.95 -8.14 -3.49
C THR A 123 4.60 -8.58 -4.05
N GLY A 124 3.63 -7.66 -4.20
CA GLY A 124 2.40 -7.92 -4.94
C GLY A 124 2.65 -8.14 -6.43
N MET A 125 3.57 -7.37 -7.03
CA MET A 125 4.03 -7.57 -8.40
C MET A 125 4.62 -8.98 -8.58
N PHE A 126 5.50 -9.44 -7.69
CA PHE A 126 6.06 -10.80 -7.73
C PHE A 126 4.98 -11.88 -7.60
N ALA A 127 4.00 -11.70 -6.71
CA ALA A 127 2.89 -12.63 -6.54
C ALA A 127 2.06 -12.79 -7.82
N LEU A 128 1.71 -11.71 -8.51
CA LEU A 128 0.96 -11.78 -9.76
C LEU A 128 1.82 -12.26 -10.94
N ALA A 129 3.09 -11.86 -11.01
CA ALA A 129 4.01 -12.33 -12.04
C ALA A 129 4.16 -13.86 -11.98
N LYS A 130 4.25 -14.46 -10.78
CA LYS A 130 4.30 -15.92 -10.59
C LYS A 130 3.06 -16.66 -11.11
N ARG A 131 1.90 -15.99 -11.15
CA ARG A 131 0.65 -16.51 -11.74
C ARG A 131 0.54 -16.28 -13.24
N THR A 132 1.58 -15.74 -13.87
CA THR A 132 1.60 -15.38 -15.29
C THR A 132 2.75 -16.14 -15.99
N PRO A 133 2.54 -17.40 -16.43
CA PRO A 133 3.62 -18.26 -16.94
C PRO A 133 4.47 -17.62 -18.04
N ARG A 134 3.85 -16.88 -18.97
CA ARG A 134 4.56 -16.20 -20.06
C ARG A 134 5.54 -15.10 -19.61
N VAL A 135 5.36 -14.56 -18.41
CA VAL A 135 6.31 -13.63 -17.76
C VAL A 135 7.26 -14.42 -16.88
N TRP A 136 6.72 -15.24 -15.97
CA TRP A 136 7.53 -15.96 -14.97
C TRP A 136 8.57 -16.89 -15.57
N ASN A 137 8.23 -17.60 -16.65
CA ASN A 137 9.12 -18.55 -17.32
C ASN A 137 10.28 -17.88 -18.08
N GLN A 138 10.29 -16.54 -18.18
CA GLN A 138 11.42 -15.78 -18.74
C GLN A 138 12.48 -15.44 -17.67
N LEU A 139 12.21 -15.72 -16.40
CA LEU A 139 13.16 -15.53 -15.32
C LEU A 139 14.05 -16.77 -15.19
N THR A 140 15.34 -16.53 -14.97
CA THR A 140 16.31 -17.57 -14.64
C THR A 140 16.06 -18.13 -13.24
N ALA A 141 16.59 -19.33 -12.97
CA ALA A 141 16.52 -19.94 -11.65
C ALA A 141 17.11 -19.04 -10.55
N THR A 142 18.21 -18.34 -10.83
CA THR A 142 18.83 -17.38 -9.90
C THR A 142 17.94 -16.17 -9.63
N GLU A 143 17.28 -15.63 -10.67
CA GLU A 143 16.33 -14.52 -10.48
C GLU A 143 15.13 -14.96 -9.63
N VAL A 144 14.58 -16.15 -9.90
CA VAL A 144 13.50 -16.73 -9.09
C VAL A 144 13.95 -16.94 -7.64
N GLN A 145 15.15 -17.47 -7.41
CA GLN A 145 15.70 -17.66 -6.07
C GLN A 145 15.83 -16.35 -5.29
N LYS A 146 16.26 -15.25 -5.94
CA LYS A 146 16.30 -13.93 -5.33
C LYS A 146 14.92 -13.43 -4.94
N ILE A 147 13.93 -13.61 -5.83
CA ILE A 147 12.54 -13.22 -5.54
C ILE A 147 11.99 -14.04 -4.36
N ASP A 148 12.23 -15.35 -4.33
CA ASP A 148 11.83 -16.22 -3.21
C ASP A 148 12.40 -15.73 -1.88
N LEU A 149 13.69 -15.35 -1.85
CA LEU A 149 14.33 -14.80 -0.67
C LEU A 149 13.74 -13.45 -0.26
N ILE A 150 13.45 -12.56 -1.20
CA ILE A 150 12.78 -11.28 -0.90
C ILE A 150 11.39 -11.54 -0.29
N MET A 151 10.59 -12.43 -0.89
CA MET A 151 9.25 -12.78 -0.40
C MET A 151 9.32 -13.37 1.03
N LYS A 152 10.27 -14.27 1.27
CA LYS A 152 10.54 -14.84 2.59
C LYS A 152 11.05 -13.82 3.61
N ALA A 153 11.90 -12.88 3.20
CA ALA A 153 12.42 -11.86 4.11
C ALA A 153 11.32 -10.89 4.56
N THR A 154 10.51 -10.39 3.62
CA THR A 154 9.36 -9.54 3.97
C THR A 154 8.32 -10.28 4.83
N LEU A 155 8.15 -11.58 4.61
CA LEU A 155 7.34 -12.46 5.46
C LEU A 155 7.90 -12.55 6.88
N VAL A 156 9.20 -12.86 7.06
CA VAL A 156 9.81 -13.02 8.39
C VAL A 156 9.74 -11.71 9.19
N GLY A 157 10.09 -10.58 8.57
CA GLY A 157 9.99 -9.26 9.21
C GLY A 157 8.58 -8.96 9.67
N SER A 158 7.61 -9.18 8.80
CA SER A 158 6.21 -8.89 9.12
C SER A 158 5.61 -9.90 10.10
N ALA A 159 5.99 -11.17 10.02
CA ALA A 159 5.60 -12.19 10.98
C ALA A 159 6.09 -11.81 12.38
N TYR A 160 7.36 -11.41 12.51
CA TYR A 160 7.94 -10.99 13.78
C TYR A 160 7.22 -9.77 14.36
N THR A 161 6.91 -8.76 13.55
CA THR A 161 6.31 -7.50 14.03
C THR A 161 4.79 -7.55 14.22
N THR A 162 4.14 -8.63 13.75
CA THR A 162 2.68 -8.78 13.83
C THR A 162 2.20 -10.00 14.61
N SER A 163 3.04 -11.00 14.89
CA SER A 163 2.61 -12.21 15.58
C SER A 163 2.14 -11.93 17.01
N ASP A 164 1.21 -12.73 17.52
CA ASP A 164 0.79 -12.65 18.92
C ASP A 164 1.94 -12.94 19.88
N ALA A 165 2.85 -13.84 19.51
CA ALA A 165 4.02 -14.20 20.30
C ALA A 165 4.95 -13.00 20.57
N SER A 166 5.05 -12.06 19.62
CA SER A 166 5.85 -10.83 19.80
C SER A 166 5.22 -9.80 20.74
N TYR A 167 3.93 -9.93 21.05
CA TYR A 167 3.17 -9.01 21.90
C TYR A 167 2.76 -9.63 23.24
N LEU A 168 3.32 -10.79 23.58
CA LEU A 168 3.10 -11.40 24.89
C LEU A 168 3.50 -10.43 26.01
N ASN A 169 2.74 -10.46 27.11
CA ASN A 169 2.96 -9.61 28.29
C ASN A 169 2.96 -8.10 27.99
N GLY A 170 2.24 -7.67 26.95
CA GLY A 170 2.13 -6.24 26.59
C GLY A 170 3.37 -5.68 25.88
N ALA A 171 4.28 -6.54 25.41
CA ALA A 171 5.44 -6.11 24.64
C ALA A 171 5.04 -5.43 23.32
N VAL A 172 5.89 -4.52 22.86
CA VAL A 172 5.87 -3.98 21.48
C VAL A 172 7.20 -4.36 20.83
N PRO A 173 7.21 -5.19 19.77
CA PRO A 173 8.45 -5.58 19.12
C PRO A 173 9.07 -4.38 18.41
N THR A 174 10.40 -4.38 18.32
CA THR A 174 11.14 -3.56 17.35
C THR A 174 11.04 -4.20 15.96
N GLY A 175 11.57 -3.52 14.94
CA GLY A 175 11.82 -4.12 13.64
C GLY A 175 12.99 -5.11 13.73
N ILE A 176 13.18 -5.93 12.68
CA ILE A 176 14.36 -6.83 12.63
C ILE A 176 15.68 -6.06 12.74
N ASP A 177 15.68 -4.80 12.33
CA ASP A 177 16.79 -3.86 12.40
C ASP A 177 16.82 -3.00 13.68
N GLY A 178 15.87 -3.20 14.61
CA GLY A 178 15.77 -2.39 15.83
C GLY A 178 14.90 -1.13 15.72
N ASP A 179 14.29 -0.85 14.56
CA ASP A 179 13.35 0.27 14.41
C ASP A 179 12.21 0.19 15.44
N THR A 180 11.93 1.30 16.11
CA THR A 180 10.89 1.40 17.15
C THR A 180 9.62 2.08 16.66
N ASN A 181 9.65 2.67 15.46
CA ASN A 181 8.51 3.33 14.85
C ASN A 181 7.59 2.32 14.15
N LEU A 182 7.10 1.33 14.89
CA LEU A 182 6.11 0.37 14.42
C LEU A 182 5.24 -0.19 15.55
N ASN A 183 4.01 -0.56 15.21
CA ASN A 183 3.13 -1.38 16.03
C ASN A 183 1.97 -1.92 15.17
N ARG A 184 1.61 -3.19 15.35
CA ARG A 184 0.51 -3.84 14.61
C ARG A 184 -0.89 -3.28 14.92
N GLY A 185 -1.01 -2.41 15.92
CA GLY A 185 -2.24 -1.71 16.31
C GLY A 185 -2.29 -0.24 15.90
N TRP A 186 -1.22 0.30 15.27
CA TRP A 186 -1.21 1.67 14.78
C TRP A 186 -2.06 1.86 13.52
N ASN A 187 -2.08 3.10 13.02
CA ASN A 187 -2.90 3.50 11.89
C ASN A 187 -2.57 2.72 10.60
N PRO A 188 -3.51 2.67 9.64
CA PRO A 188 -3.40 1.86 8.44
C PRO A 188 -2.12 2.08 7.63
N ASN A 189 -1.56 3.29 7.62
CA ASN A 189 -0.31 3.60 6.93
C ASN A 189 0.92 2.80 7.43
N TYR A 190 0.84 2.17 8.62
CA TYR A 190 1.81 1.18 9.08
C TYR A 190 1.30 -0.24 8.85
N ARG A 191 0.06 -0.50 9.29
CA ARG A 191 -0.49 -1.84 9.45
C ARG A 191 -0.72 -2.57 8.13
N GLU A 192 -1.20 -1.87 7.12
CA GLU A 192 -1.55 -2.45 5.81
C GLU A 192 -0.35 -3.11 5.13
N GLY A 193 0.83 -2.50 5.25
CA GLY A 193 2.08 -3.06 4.74
C GLY A 193 2.49 -4.34 5.47
N MET A 194 2.51 -4.31 6.80
CA MET A 194 2.96 -5.44 7.62
C MET A 194 2.01 -6.64 7.51
N VAL A 195 0.71 -6.43 7.73
CA VAL A 195 -0.28 -7.51 7.64
C VAL A 195 -0.46 -7.96 6.20
N GLY A 196 -0.41 -7.03 5.24
CA GLY A 196 -0.40 -7.34 3.81
C GLY A 196 0.75 -8.24 3.39
N ALA A 197 1.91 -8.14 4.03
CA ALA A 197 3.02 -9.06 3.79
C ALA A 197 2.71 -10.49 4.20
N MET A 198 1.97 -10.69 5.29
CA MET A 198 1.52 -12.03 5.66
C MET A 198 0.57 -12.59 4.61
N LEU A 199 -0.40 -11.79 4.15
CA LEU A 199 -1.38 -12.21 3.13
C LEU A 199 -0.69 -12.57 1.80
N VAL A 200 0.07 -11.63 1.24
CA VAL A 200 0.68 -11.76 -0.08
C VAL A 200 1.76 -12.84 -0.09
N SER A 201 2.64 -12.89 0.91
CA SER A 201 3.71 -13.89 0.94
C SER A 201 3.19 -15.30 1.24
N THR A 202 2.12 -15.45 2.03
CA THR A 202 1.49 -16.78 2.23
C THR A 202 0.95 -17.32 0.92
N LEU A 203 0.21 -16.50 0.15
CA LEU A 203 -0.30 -16.88 -1.16
C LEU A 203 0.82 -17.19 -2.16
N TYR A 204 1.86 -16.34 -2.20
CA TYR A 204 3.02 -16.56 -3.05
C TYR A 204 3.73 -17.90 -2.80
N LEU A 205 3.86 -18.30 -1.53
CA LEU A 205 4.53 -19.55 -1.13
C LEU A 205 3.66 -20.79 -1.38
N GLY A 206 2.39 -20.63 -1.75
CA GLY A 206 1.47 -21.74 -2.01
C GLY A 206 0.48 -22.02 -0.88
N GLY A 207 0.21 -21.03 -0.01
CA GLY A 207 -0.77 -21.12 1.05
C GLY A 207 -0.17 -21.51 2.42
N ARG A 208 -1.05 -21.89 3.34
CA ARG A 208 -0.71 -22.15 4.76
C ARG A 208 0.44 -23.13 4.92
N THR A 209 0.34 -24.33 4.34
CA THR A 209 1.28 -25.43 4.64
C THR A 209 2.73 -25.09 4.30
N PRO A 210 3.07 -24.60 3.09
CA PRO A 210 4.44 -24.18 2.80
C PRO A 210 4.92 -23.01 3.66
N THR A 211 4.03 -22.08 4.00
CA THR A 211 4.38 -20.91 4.84
C THR A 211 4.64 -21.31 6.28
N GLU A 212 3.79 -22.12 6.91
CA GLU A 212 4.02 -22.62 8.27
C GLU A 212 5.27 -23.50 8.31
N ALA A 213 5.50 -24.35 7.32
CA ALA A 213 6.72 -25.16 7.23
C ALA A 213 7.98 -24.26 7.20
N PHE A 214 7.97 -23.22 6.38
CA PHE A 214 9.08 -22.26 6.32
C PHE A 214 9.29 -21.51 7.64
N LEU A 215 8.23 -20.93 8.22
CA LEU A 215 8.33 -20.18 9.48
C LEU A 215 8.77 -21.07 10.66
N ASN A 216 8.27 -22.30 10.71
CA ASN A 216 8.58 -23.24 11.77
C ASN A 216 10.02 -23.77 11.70
N ALA A 217 10.55 -23.95 10.49
CA ALA A 217 11.92 -24.40 10.23
C ALA A 217 12.92 -23.26 10.05
N TYR A 218 12.50 -21.99 10.24
CA TYR A 218 13.36 -20.83 9.97
C TYR A 218 14.62 -20.83 10.84
N SER A 219 15.77 -20.69 10.18
CA SER A 219 17.09 -20.50 10.78
C SER A 219 17.62 -19.13 10.36
N HIS A 220 17.74 -18.21 11.31
CA HIS A 220 18.16 -16.83 11.04
C HIS A 220 19.56 -16.78 10.43
N ALA A 221 20.51 -17.53 11.01
CA ALA A 221 21.89 -17.57 10.54
C ALA A 221 21.99 -18.08 9.08
N SER A 222 21.32 -19.20 8.78
CA SER A 222 21.30 -19.76 7.43
C SER A 222 20.65 -18.80 6.44
N PHE A 223 19.59 -18.10 6.86
CA PHE A 223 18.90 -17.13 6.01
C PHE A 223 19.77 -15.91 5.70
N VAL A 224 20.45 -15.35 6.69
CA VAL A 224 21.42 -14.25 6.50
C VAL A 224 22.50 -14.63 5.49
N THR A 225 23.08 -15.83 5.60
CA THR A 225 24.06 -16.34 4.63
C THR A 225 23.48 -16.44 3.21
N GLN A 226 22.23 -16.90 3.05
CA GLN A 226 21.58 -16.98 1.75
C GLN A 226 21.36 -15.60 1.12
N LEU A 227 20.94 -14.59 1.91
CA LEU A 227 20.79 -13.22 1.45
C LEU A 227 22.12 -12.65 0.94
N GLN A 228 23.19 -12.86 1.70
CA GLN A 228 24.53 -12.43 1.31
C GLN A 228 24.99 -13.10 0.02
N ALA A 229 24.87 -14.43 -0.07
CA ALA A 229 25.29 -15.22 -1.23
C ALA A 229 24.55 -14.82 -2.52
N GLN A 230 23.31 -14.35 -2.40
CA GLN A 230 22.50 -13.89 -3.54
C GLN A 230 22.68 -12.40 -3.85
N GLY A 231 23.52 -11.68 -3.11
CA GLY A 231 23.79 -10.26 -3.32
C GLY A 231 22.60 -9.36 -3.00
N LEU A 232 21.68 -9.81 -2.13
CA LEU A 232 20.56 -9.01 -1.60
C LEU A 232 21.06 -8.15 -0.45
N THR A 233 21.81 -7.10 -0.77
CA THR A 233 22.63 -6.36 0.19
C THR A 233 21.79 -5.57 1.19
N THR A 234 20.63 -5.05 0.78
CA THR A 234 19.75 -4.28 1.68
C THR A 234 19.10 -5.20 2.71
N LEU A 235 18.52 -6.32 2.27
CA LEU A 235 17.97 -7.35 3.15
C LEU A 235 19.04 -7.95 4.06
N HIS A 236 20.22 -8.29 3.53
CA HIS A 236 21.31 -8.82 4.34
C HIS A 236 21.69 -7.85 5.46
N LYS A 237 21.83 -6.55 5.16
CA LYS A 237 22.15 -5.53 6.18
C LYS A 237 21.08 -5.48 7.28
N VAL A 238 19.79 -5.47 6.91
CA VAL A 238 18.69 -5.48 7.89
C VAL A 238 18.74 -6.72 8.77
N PHE A 239 18.79 -7.91 8.19
CA PHE A 239 18.76 -9.16 8.94
C PHE A 239 20.03 -9.41 9.78
N ASN A 240 21.16 -8.78 9.42
CA ASN A 240 22.41 -8.88 10.18
C ASN A 240 22.57 -7.79 11.26
N THR A 241 21.59 -6.90 11.43
CA THR A 241 21.75 -5.69 12.27
C THR A 241 22.11 -6.01 13.73
N ALA A 242 21.52 -7.05 14.34
CA ALA A 242 21.85 -7.45 15.71
C ALA A 242 23.33 -7.82 15.92
N VAL A 243 24.01 -8.29 14.85
CA VAL A 243 25.43 -8.63 14.86
C VAL A 243 26.28 -7.43 14.46
N SER A 244 25.93 -6.75 13.36
CA SER A 244 26.75 -5.65 12.82
C SER A 244 26.61 -4.34 13.60
N THR A 245 25.50 -4.16 14.32
CA THR A 245 25.20 -2.94 15.07
C THR A 245 24.42 -3.28 16.35
N PRO A 246 25.06 -3.93 17.35
CA PRO A 246 24.37 -4.40 18.56
C PRO A 246 23.65 -3.31 19.35
N SER A 247 24.09 -2.05 19.24
CA SER A 247 23.45 -0.89 19.88
C SER A 247 22.13 -0.45 19.25
N ALA A 248 21.76 -0.99 18.07
CA ALA A 248 20.53 -0.62 17.38
C ALA A 248 19.25 -1.17 18.04
N GLY A 249 19.35 -2.09 19.01
CA GLY A 249 18.19 -2.72 19.65
C GLY A 249 17.46 -3.74 18.77
N ALA A 250 18.12 -4.24 17.72
CA ALA A 250 17.64 -5.33 16.91
C ALA A 250 17.46 -6.62 17.75
N PRO A 251 16.38 -7.39 17.54
CA PRO A 251 16.14 -8.63 18.28
C PRO A 251 17.21 -9.70 17.98
N SER A 252 17.46 -10.57 18.96
CA SER A 252 18.31 -11.74 18.73
C SER A 252 17.68 -12.71 17.71
N ALA A 253 18.51 -13.50 17.04
CA ALA A 253 18.08 -14.58 16.17
C ALA A 253 17.08 -15.54 16.86
N SER A 254 17.36 -15.91 18.12
CA SER A 254 16.48 -16.77 18.92
C SER A 254 15.10 -16.14 19.17
N LYS A 255 15.05 -14.82 19.41
CA LYS A 255 13.79 -14.09 19.61
C LYS A 255 12.96 -14.05 18.34
N ILE A 256 13.57 -13.75 17.19
CA ILE A 256 12.88 -13.78 15.89
C ILE A 256 12.31 -15.19 15.63
N GLN A 257 13.17 -16.21 15.73
CA GLN A 257 12.78 -17.61 15.47
C GLN A 257 11.66 -18.11 16.38
N ALA A 258 11.66 -17.72 17.67
CA ALA A 258 10.61 -18.11 18.60
C ALA A 258 9.28 -17.43 18.27
N ALA A 259 9.32 -16.15 17.90
CA ALA A 259 8.13 -15.33 17.70
C ALA A 259 7.37 -15.60 16.40
N ILE A 260 8.04 -16.11 15.36
CA ILE A 260 7.39 -16.37 14.06
C ILE A 260 6.83 -17.79 13.92
N LYS A 261 7.22 -18.71 14.81
CA LYS A 261 6.70 -20.08 14.88
C LYS A 261 5.22 -20.09 15.20
N ASN A 262 4.48 -21.03 14.62
CA ASN A 262 3.04 -21.19 14.83
C ASN A 262 2.28 -19.87 14.72
N TYR A 263 2.60 -19.07 13.69
CA TYR A 263 2.14 -17.70 13.55
C TYR A 263 0.63 -17.55 13.81
N ARG A 264 0.30 -16.56 14.66
CA ARG A 264 -1.06 -16.10 14.90
C ARG A 264 -1.10 -14.59 14.88
N TYR A 265 -2.17 -14.05 14.32
CA TYR A 265 -2.46 -12.63 14.33
C TYR A 265 -3.81 -12.39 15.01
N LYS A 266 -3.78 -11.89 16.25
CA LYS A 266 -4.99 -11.68 17.05
C LYS A 266 -5.84 -12.97 17.15
N GLY A 267 -5.17 -14.10 17.35
CA GLY A 267 -5.77 -15.42 17.43
C GLY A 267 -5.99 -16.11 16.07
N LEU A 268 -5.92 -15.40 14.95
CA LEU A 268 -6.17 -15.96 13.62
C LEU A 268 -4.93 -16.66 13.05
N ALA A 269 -5.13 -17.85 12.50
CA ALA A 269 -4.10 -18.66 11.86
C ALA A 269 -3.96 -18.38 10.35
N LEU A 270 -2.96 -18.98 9.69
CA LEU A 270 -2.68 -18.76 8.27
C LEU A 270 -3.65 -19.48 7.30
N ASP A 271 -4.58 -20.29 7.77
CA ASP A 271 -5.74 -20.76 6.99
C ASP A 271 -6.91 -19.77 7.05
N GLN A 272 -6.87 -18.81 7.97
CA GLN A 272 -7.87 -17.76 8.14
C GLN A 272 -7.42 -16.45 7.46
N LEU A 273 -6.70 -16.53 6.32
CA LEU A 273 -6.17 -15.34 5.63
C LEU A 273 -7.26 -14.34 5.27
N PHE A 274 -8.44 -14.82 4.86
CA PHE A 274 -9.53 -13.93 4.54
C PHE A 274 -10.07 -13.22 5.80
N ASP A 275 -10.15 -13.90 6.93
CA ASP A 275 -10.54 -13.26 8.20
C ASP A 275 -9.50 -12.22 8.66
N ILE A 276 -8.21 -12.50 8.48
CA ILE A 276 -7.11 -11.55 8.72
C ILE A 276 -7.30 -10.31 7.82
N TYR A 277 -7.60 -10.53 6.55
CA TYR A 277 -7.88 -9.45 5.60
C TYR A 277 -9.14 -8.64 5.98
N VAL A 278 -10.23 -9.29 6.37
CA VAL A 278 -11.45 -8.62 6.85
C VAL A 278 -11.15 -7.78 8.08
N GLN A 279 -10.38 -8.30 9.04
CA GLN A 279 -9.98 -7.53 10.22
C GLN A 279 -9.14 -6.31 9.85
N LEU A 280 -8.23 -6.45 8.88
CA LEU A 280 -7.41 -5.35 8.36
C LEU A 280 -8.29 -4.29 7.68
N ALA A 281 -9.15 -4.71 6.74
CA ALA A 281 -10.06 -3.83 6.02
C ALA A 281 -11.01 -3.08 6.97
N ASN A 282 -11.54 -3.78 7.98
CA ASN A 282 -12.44 -3.17 8.96
C ASN A 282 -11.75 -2.10 9.80
N ASP A 283 -10.46 -2.26 10.11
CA ASP A 283 -9.68 -1.21 10.78
C ASP A 283 -9.38 -0.04 9.82
N THR A 284 -8.96 -0.34 8.59
CA THR A 284 -8.60 0.67 7.58
C THR A 284 -9.77 1.55 7.18
N PHE A 285 -10.95 0.96 7.00
CA PHE A 285 -12.17 1.64 6.56
C PHE A 285 -13.20 1.76 7.69
N SER A 286 -12.73 2.06 8.90
CA SER A 286 -13.56 2.10 10.11
C SER A 286 -14.29 3.43 10.37
N ALA A 287 -13.85 4.52 9.74
CA ALA A 287 -14.36 5.85 10.07
C ALA A 287 -15.71 6.13 9.40
N THR A 288 -16.50 6.99 10.03
CA THR A 288 -17.71 7.57 9.44
C THR A 288 -17.30 8.68 8.47
N VAL A 289 -17.83 8.65 7.25
CA VAL A 289 -17.55 9.68 6.23
C VAL A 289 -18.04 11.05 6.70
N ASP A 290 -17.09 11.95 6.91
CA ASP A 290 -17.33 13.36 7.20
C ASP A 290 -16.44 14.29 6.34
N CYS A 291 -16.70 15.59 6.44
CA CYS A 291 -15.93 16.62 5.73
C CYS A 291 -14.58 16.94 6.39
N GLY A 292 -14.19 16.22 7.46
CA GLY A 292 -13.00 16.44 8.24
C GLY A 292 -13.27 16.60 9.73
N LEU A 293 -12.20 16.91 10.47
CA LEU A 293 -12.23 17.06 11.92
C LEU A 293 -13.23 18.14 12.35
N ASN A 294 -13.77 18.01 13.56
CA ASN A 294 -14.72 18.96 14.15
C ASN A 294 -15.91 19.27 13.22
N ASN A 295 -16.54 18.21 12.68
CA ASN A 295 -17.67 18.29 11.75
C ASN A 295 -17.37 19.09 10.47
N GLY A 296 -16.12 19.02 9.99
CA GLY A 296 -15.66 19.74 8.80
C GLY A 296 -15.15 21.16 9.06
N ALA A 297 -15.14 21.64 10.31
CA ALA A 297 -14.50 22.91 10.65
C ALA A 297 -12.97 22.83 10.62
N GLY A 298 -12.41 21.63 10.75
CA GLY A 298 -10.98 21.41 10.92
C GLY A 298 -10.49 21.79 12.33
N VAL A 299 -9.19 21.70 12.54
CA VAL A 299 -8.49 22.13 13.75
C VAL A 299 -7.97 23.54 13.54
N ALA A 300 -8.36 24.47 14.43
CA ALA A 300 -7.88 25.84 14.42
C ALA A 300 -6.36 25.89 14.71
N LEU A 301 -5.67 26.73 13.96
CA LEU A 301 -4.24 26.96 14.04
C LEU A 301 -3.97 28.33 14.68
N GLY A 302 -2.79 28.52 15.26
CA GLY A 302 -2.43 29.78 15.92
C GLY A 302 -2.37 31.01 14.99
N ASN A 303 -2.42 30.82 13.67
CA ASN A 303 -2.44 31.87 12.65
C ASN A 303 -3.87 32.24 12.19
N GLY A 304 -4.91 31.70 12.82
CA GLY A 304 -6.30 31.96 12.45
C GLY A 304 -6.83 31.11 11.29
N GLU A 305 -6.02 30.25 10.70
CA GLU A 305 -6.47 29.26 9.72
C GLU A 305 -6.95 27.97 10.40
N SER A 306 -7.52 27.05 9.62
CA SER A 306 -7.85 25.70 10.09
C SER A 306 -7.25 24.65 9.15
N SER A 307 -7.13 23.40 9.61
CA SER A 307 -6.66 22.28 8.79
C SER A 307 -7.31 20.95 9.20
N GLY A 308 -7.19 19.92 8.38
CA GLY A 308 -7.84 18.62 8.58
C GLY A 308 -9.28 18.59 8.10
N TYR A 309 -9.55 19.25 6.97
CA TYR A 309 -10.89 19.37 6.39
C TYR A 309 -10.88 19.44 4.86
N LEU A 310 -12.02 19.11 4.28
CA LEU A 310 -12.34 19.21 2.87
C LEU A 310 -12.62 20.67 2.50
N VAL A 311 -11.83 21.24 1.60
CA VAL A 311 -11.87 22.68 1.31
C VAL A 311 -13.16 23.09 0.59
N THR A 312 -13.64 22.27 -0.34
CA THR A 312 -14.87 22.52 -1.09
C THR A 312 -15.70 21.24 -1.29
N GLY A 313 -17.00 21.38 -1.55
CA GLY A 313 -17.85 20.23 -1.92
C GLY A 313 -18.31 19.36 -0.74
N CYS A 314 -18.28 19.85 0.50
CA CYS A 314 -18.76 19.11 1.68
C CYS A 314 -20.25 18.67 1.60
N SER A 315 -21.10 19.46 0.93
CA SER A 315 -22.49 19.08 0.67
C SER A 315 -22.65 18.01 -0.41
N GLN A 316 -21.63 17.83 -1.26
CA GLN A 316 -21.58 16.89 -2.38
C GLN A 316 -20.77 15.63 -2.02
N LEU A 317 -20.24 15.53 -0.80
CA LEU A 317 -19.40 14.42 -0.36
C LEU A 317 -20.18 13.11 -0.48
N PRO A 318 -19.73 12.15 -1.31
CA PRO A 318 -20.42 10.89 -1.48
C PRO A 318 -20.43 10.14 -0.15
N ASN A 319 -21.54 9.48 0.16
CA ASN A 319 -21.67 8.61 1.33
C ASN A 319 -21.50 9.31 2.69
N LYS A 320 -21.63 10.64 2.79
CA LYS A 320 -21.59 11.38 4.06
C LYS A 320 -22.49 10.71 5.12
N GLY A 321 -21.91 10.41 6.28
CA GLY A 321 -22.58 9.71 7.38
C GLY A 321 -22.52 8.18 7.34
N LYS A 322 -22.08 7.56 6.23
CA LYS A 322 -21.87 6.09 6.18
C LYS A 322 -20.52 5.72 6.80
N VAL A 323 -20.43 4.50 7.33
CA VAL A 323 -19.15 3.90 7.77
C VAL A 323 -18.41 3.35 6.55
N GLY A 324 -17.11 3.62 6.47
CA GLY A 324 -16.26 3.16 5.37
C GLY A 324 -15.17 4.14 4.98
N GLN A 325 -15.14 5.33 5.57
CA GLN A 325 -14.04 6.26 5.38
C GLN A 325 -12.73 5.66 5.90
N LEU A 326 -11.64 5.98 5.20
CA LEU A 326 -10.30 5.63 5.68
C LEU A 326 -10.04 6.26 7.05
N LYS A 327 -9.62 5.43 8.00
CA LYS A 327 -9.34 5.80 9.39
C LYS A 327 -8.40 6.99 9.52
N GLU A 328 -7.47 7.18 8.57
CA GLU A 328 -6.50 8.28 8.58
C GLU A 328 -7.13 9.68 8.39
N PHE A 329 -8.37 9.78 7.91
CA PHE A 329 -9.12 11.03 7.95
C PHE A 329 -9.64 11.39 9.35
N ARG A 330 -9.66 10.42 10.27
CA ARG A 330 -10.13 10.59 11.64
C ARG A 330 -9.38 9.66 12.59
N SER A 331 -8.12 9.97 12.81
CA SER A 331 -7.23 9.18 13.67
C SER A 331 -6.46 10.08 14.65
N ASN A 332 -5.58 9.46 15.44
CA ASN A 332 -4.62 10.18 16.26
C ASN A 332 -3.20 9.73 15.89
N ASP A 333 -2.23 10.59 16.16
CA ASP A 333 -0.81 10.28 16.15
C ASP A 333 -0.11 10.81 17.40
N ALA A 334 1.22 10.75 17.43
CA ALA A 334 2.02 11.10 18.59
C ALA A 334 1.82 12.55 19.09
N GLN A 335 1.22 13.45 18.29
CA GLN A 335 0.95 14.84 18.69
C GLN A 335 -0.52 15.23 18.53
N GLY A 336 -1.44 14.27 18.66
CA GLY A 336 -2.89 14.52 18.73
C GLY A 336 -3.65 14.08 17.50
N SER A 337 -4.73 14.78 17.17
CA SER A 337 -5.62 14.39 16.07
C SER A 337 -4.91 14.44 14.71
N ARG A 338 -5.32 13.54 13.82
CA ARG A 338 -4.85 13.45 12.44
C ARG A 338 -6.03 13.35 11.49
N SER A 339 -5.91 14.08 10.40
CA SER A 339 -6.78 14.00 9.24
C SER A 339 -6.00 14.38 7.98
N ALA A 340 -5.51 13.38 7.25
CA ALA A 340 -4.59 13.62 6.14
C ALA A 340 -4.79 12.65 4.97
N THR A 341 -4.92 13.20 3.76
CA THR A 341 -5.05 12.45 2.50
C THR A 341 -3.82 11.60 2.20
N PHE A 342 -2.61 12.12 2.40
CA PHE A 342 -1.39 11.36 2.09
C PHE A 342 -1.26 10.13 2.99
N TYR A 343 -1.61 10.24 4.28
CA TYR A 343 -1.66 9.07 5.17
C TYR A 343 -2.79 8.11 4.82
N ALA A 344 -3.98 8.61 4.47
CA ALA A 344 -5.07 7.78 3.96
C ALA A 344 -4.64 7.01 2.71
N TYR A 345 -3.95 7.69 1.79
CA TYR A 345 -3.46 7.11 0.56
C TYR A 345 -2.35 6.06 0.81
N ASP A 346 -1.48 6.31 1.78
CA ASP A 346 -0.46 5.37 2.25
C ASP A 346 -1.05 4.09 2.86
N GLY A 347 -2.22 4.14 3.50
CA GLY A 347 -2.98 2.94 3.87
C GLY A 347 -3.73 2.29 2.70
N PHE A 348 -4.34 3.10 1.83
CA PHE A 348 -5.17 2.63 0.72
C PHE A 348 -4.37 1.88 -0.36
N LYS A 349 -3.20 2.39 -0.74
CA LYS A 349 -2.29 1.80 -1.73
C LYS A 349 -1.95 0.33 -1.45
N PRO A 350 -1.31 -0.02 -0.30
CA PRO A 350 -1.03 -1.41 0.04
C PRO A 350 -2.32 -2.24 0.18
N HIS A 351 -3.42 -1.66 0.64
CA HIS A 351 -4.71 -2.34 0.69
C HIS A 351 -5.16 -2.85 -0.69
N LEU A 352 -5.13 -1.98 -1.71
CA LEU A 352 -5.50 -2.37 -3.09
C LEU A 352 -4.64 -3.53 -3.61
N ILE A 353 -3.36 -3.54 -3.26
CA ILE A 353 -2.44 -4.60 -3.68
C ILE A 353 -2.79 -5.92 -2.98
N ASN A 354 -3.03 -5.87 -1.67
CA ASN A 354 -3.46 -7.01 -0.89
C ASN A 354 -4.74 -7.61 -1.50
N HIS A 355 -5.73 -6.75 -1.80
CA HIS A 355 -7.00 -7.10 -2.44
C HIS A 355 -6.79 -7.77 -3.80
N ALA A 356 -6.01 -7.15 -4.70
CA ALA A 356 -5.76 -7.68 -6.03
C ALA A 356 -5.10 -9.08 -5.97
N VAL A 357 -4.13 -9.28 -5.08
CA VAL A 357 -3.47 -10.57 -4.89
C VAL A 357 -4.45 -11.62 -4.35
N LEU A 358 -5.28 -11.27 -3.35
CA LEU A 358 -6.30 -12.19 -2.81
C LEU A 358 -7.27 -12.65 -3.91
N VAL A 359 -7.76 -11.74 -4.76
CA VAL A 359 -8.64 -12.09 -5.89
C VAL A 359 -7.92 -12.98 -6.90
N ALA A 360 -6.70 -12.60 -7.32
CA ALA A 360 -5.95 -13.35 -8.34
C ALA A 360 -5.56 -14.78 -7.91
N TYR A 361 -5.44 -15.01 -6.60
CA TYR A 361 -5.17 -16.33 -6.02
C TYR A 361 -6.44 -17.08 -5.61
N GLY A 362 -7.64 -16.52 -5.82
CA GLY A 362 -8.91 -17.13 -5.43
C GLY A 362 -9.10 -17.24 -3.91
N ALA A 363 -8.45 -16.37 -3.14
CA ALA A 363 -8.44 -16.37 -1.68
C ALA A 363 -9.52 -15.44 -1.08
N MET A 364 -10.36 -14.82 -1.90
CA MET A 364 -11.59 -14.16 -1.46
C MET A 364 -12.77 -15.10 -1.71
N PRO A 365 -13.44 -15.61 -0.65
CA PRO A 365 -14.62 -16.44 -0.82
C PRO A 365 -15.79 -15.62 -1.36
N ALA A 366 -16.78 -16.29 -1.96
CA ALA A 366 -18.09 -15.69 -2.18
C ALA A 366 -18.85 -15.55 -0.85
N GLY A 367 -19.86 -14.68 -0.80
CA GLY A 367 -20.78 -14.60 0.33
C GLY A 367 -20.79 -13.27 1.09
N THR A 368 -21.57 -13.22 2.17
CA THR A 368 -21.95 -12.00 2.88
C THR A 368 -20.78 -11.26 3.52
N SER A 369 -19.78 -11.97 4.06
CA SER A 369 -18.57 -11.35 4.61
C SER A 369 -17.78 -10.60 3.55
N THR A 370 -17.69 -11.16 2.33
CA THR A 370 -17.05 -10.51 1.18
C THR A 370 -17.84 -9.30 0.72
N THR A 371 -19.16 -9.42 0.57
CA THR A 371 -20.03 -8.29 0.24
C THR A 371 -19.87 -7.15 1.25
N ALA A 372 -19.91 -7.45 2.55
CA ALA A 372 -19.79 -6.44 3.61
C ALA A 372 -18.45 -5.69 3.58
N VAL A 373 -17.33 -6.41 3.41
CA VAL A 373 -16.01 -5.77 3.37
C VAL A 373 -15.82 -4.95 2.09
N VAL A 374 -16.26 -5.47 0.94
CA VAL A 374 -16.16 -4.77 -0.36
C VAL A 374 -17.00 -3.50 -0.39
N ASN A 375 -18.21 -3.52 0.15
CA ASN A 375 -19.06 -2.33 0.26
C ASN A 375 -18.40 -1.24 1.10
N ARG A 376 -17.75 -1.63 2.21
CA ARG A 376 -17.03 -0.71 3.08
C ARG A 376 -15.83 -0.07 2.38
N ILE A 377 -15.06 -0.87 1.63
CA ILE A 377 -13.94 -0.38 0.82
C ILE A 377 -14.45 0.58 -0.27
N SER A 378 -15.58 0.26 -0.91
CA SER A 378 -16.19 1.11 -1.94
C SER A 378 -16.55 2.51 -1.43
N VAL A 379 -17.16 2.59 -0.25
CA VAL A 379 -17.42 3.88 0.43
C VAL A 379 -16.11 4.65 0.63
N GLY A 380 -15.07 4.00 1.15
CA GLY A 380 -13.78 4.65 1.43
C GLY A 380 -13.03 5.10 0.18
N ALA A 381 -13.04 4.29 -0.89
CA ALA A 381 -12.41 4.64 -2.15
C ALA A 381 -13.10 5.84 -2.83
N GLN A 382 -14.44 5.84 -2.86
CA GLN A 382 -15.21 6.96 -3.40
C GLN A 382 -14.97 8.25 -2.59
N ASP A 383 -15.00 8.17 -1.26
CA ASP A 383 -14.71 9.32 -0.38
C ASP A 383 -13.28 9.85 -0.58
N LEU A 384 -12.28 8.96 -0.61
CA LEU A 384 -10.89 9.32 -0.83
C LEU A 384 -10.71 10.08 -2.15
N PHE A 385 -11.21 9.53 -3.26
CA PHE A 385 -11.06 10.13 -4.58
C PHE A 385 -11.84 11.44 -4.71
N PHE A 386 -13.03 11.53 -4.11
CA PHE A 386 -13.76 12.78 -4.03
C PHE A 386 -12.95 13.84 -3.27
N LYS A 387 -12.47 13.54 -2.07
CA LYS A 387 -11.70 14.48 -1.23
C LYS A 387 -10.43 14.99 -1.91
N VAL A 388 -9.66 14.10 -2.54
CA VAL A 388 -8.45 14.54 -3.24
C VAL A 388 -8.76 15.33 -4.50
N SER A 389 -9.89 15.11 -5.19
CA SER A 389 -10.27 15.91 -6.36
C SER A 389 -10.78 17.32 -5.99
N LYS A 390 -11.47 17.46 -4.86
CA LYS A 390 -12.00 18.74 -4.36
C LYS A 390 -11.01 19.55 -3.52
N GLY A 391 -9.88 18.95 -3.16
CA GLY A 391 -8.84 19.55 -2.33
C GLY A 391 -9.11 19.36 -0.85
N TYR A 392 -8.12 18.81 -0.14
CA TYR A 392 -8.17 18.56 1.29
C TYR A 392 -7.00 19.23 1.99
N ARG A 393 -7.26 20.03 3.03
CA ARG A 393 -6.19 20.65 3.83
C ARG A 393 -5.77 19.69 4.94
N ASN A 394 -4.54 19.23 4.91
CA ASN A 394 -4.08 18.11 5.74
C ASN A 394 -3.61 18.54 7.13
N TYR A 395 -4.04 17.82 8.16
CA TYR A 395 -3.58 18.03 9.53
C TYR A 395 -2.98 16.75 10.12
N ALA A 396 -1.77 16.85 10.65
CA ALA A 396 -1.12 15.76 11.36
C ALA A 396 -0.07 16.33 12.31
N LYS A 397 0.34 15.57 13.34
CA LYS A 397 1.42 15.97 14.25
C LYS A 397 1.30 17.43 14.75
N GLY A 398 0.09 17.85 15.12
CA GLY A 398 -0.16 19.21 15.61
C GLY A 398 0.01 20.34 14.58
N LYS A 399 0.16 20.04 13.27
CA LYS A 399 0.54 21.01 12.23
C LYS A 399 -0.29 20.88 10.97
N ASP A 400 -0.38 22.00 10.25
CA ASP A 400 -0.87 22.04 8.88
C ASP A 400 0.19 21.51 7.91
N TYR A 401 -0.24 20.63 7.01
CA TYR A 401 0.54 20.09 5.89
C TYR A 401 0.07 20.65 4.54
N GLY A 402 -0.82 21.65 4.57
CA GLY A 402 -1.25 22.38 3.40
C GLY A 402 -2.33 21.65 2.60
N LEU A 403 -2.71 22.28 1.49
CA LEU A 403 -3.69 21.76 0.54
C LEU A 403 -3.08 20.62 -0.27
N TYR A 404 -3.78 19.50 -0.28
CA TYR A 404 -3.53 18.38 -1.17
C TYR A 404 -4.70 18.21 -2.12
N GLN A 405 -4.41 18.29 -3.42
CA GLN A 405 -5.38 18.11 -4.47
C GLN A 405 -4.76 17.32 -5.62
N LEU A 406 -5.52 16.38 -6.18
CA LEU A 406 -5.11 15.55 -7.30
C LEU A 406 -6.03 15.76 -8.51
N PRO A 407 -5.50 15.65 -9.74
CA PRO A 407 -4.09 15.40 -10.04
C PRO A 407 -3.22 16.64 -9.75
N ALA A 408 -2.17 16.48 -8.96
CA ALA A 408 -1.12 17.50 -8.87
C ALA A 408 -0.37 17.50 -10.22
N SER A 409 0.13 18.65 -10.67
CA SER A 409 0.88 18.75 -11.92
C SER A 409 2.15 17.88 -11.85
N GLY A 410 2.08 16.63 -12.34
CA GLY A 410 3.16 15.65 -12.33
C GLY A 410 2.68 14.21 -12.14
N VAL A 411 3.62 13.26 -12.15
CA VAL A 411 3.43 11.84 -11.75
C VAL A 411 3.29 11.81 -10.21
N GLY A 412 2.21 12.40 -9.69
CA GLY A 412 1.99 12.65 -8.27
C GLY A 412 1.48 11.40 -7.53
N ASP A 413 2.26 10.94 -6.55
CA ASP A 413 1.98 9.91 -5.53
C ASP A 413 1.45 8.53 -6.00
N GLY A 414 1.14 8.36 -7.29
CA GLY A 414 0.60 7.15 -7.90
C GLY A 414 -0.89 7.18 -8.21
N PHE A 415 -1.55 8.34 -8.13
CA PHE A 415 -3.00 8.44 -8.36
C PHE A 415 -3.44 7.84 -9.70
N GLN A 416 -2.69 8.15 -10.75
CA GLN A 416 -2.89 7.64 -12.11
C GLN A 416 -2.78 6.11 -12.24
N TYR A 417 -2.23 5.42 -11.24
CA TYR A 417 -2.14 3.95 -11.23
C TYR A 417 -3.17 3.34 -10.28
N ASN A 418 -3.29 3.87 -9.06
CA ASN A 418 -4.13 3.25 -8.03
C ASN A 418 -5.63 3.55 -8.22
N ARG A 419 -5.99 4.71 -8.78
CA ARG A 419 -7.40 4.99 -9.10
C ARG A 419 -7.95 4.04 -10.17
N PRO A 420 -7.29 3.87 -11.35
CA PRO A 420 -7.73 2.86 -12.31
C PRO A 420 -7.68 1.44 -11.75
N LEU A 421 -6.71 1.11 -10.89
CA LEU A 421 -6.65 -0.20 -10.23
C LEU A 421 -7.89 -0.45 -9.35
N TRP A 422 -8.41 0.56 -8.67
CA TRP A 422 -9.71 0.42 -8.00
C TRP A 422 -10.87 0.40 -9.00
N GLU A 423 -11.10 1.53 -9.69
CA GLU A 423 -12.33 1.79 -10.45
C GLU A 423 -12.53 0.88 -11.67
N LYS A 424 -11.44 0.37 -12.25
CA LYS A 424 -11.48 -0.38 -13.53
C LYS A 424 -11.01 -1.82 -13.41
N VAL A 425 -10.49 -2.23 -12.25
CA VAL A 425 -9.96 -3.58 -12.05
C VAL A 425 -10.60 -4.27 -10.85
N ILE A 426 -10.47 -3.68 -9.66
CA ILE A 426 -10.95 -4.31 -8.42
C ILE A 426 -12.46 -4.13 -8.26
N ALA A 427 -13.00 -2.92 -8.36
CA ALA A 427 -14.44 -2.69 -8.18
C ALA A 427 -15.28 -3.51 -9.18
N PRO A 428 -14.97 -3.54 -10.50
CA PRO A 428 -15.72 -4.37 -11.45
C PRO A 428 -15.61 -5.88 -11.19
N ALA A 429 -14.52 -6.34 -10.57
CA ALA A 429 -14.38 -7.74 -10.16
C ALA A 429 -15.46 -8.18 -9.16
N HIS A 430 -16.08 -7.23 -8.48
CA HIS A 430 -17.15 -7.41 -7.50
C HIS A 430 -18.51 -6.92 -8.02
N GLY A 431 -18.64 -6.59 -9.30
CA GLY A 431 -19.88 -6.04 -9.86
C GLY A 431 -20.23 -4.64 -9.35
N LEU A 432 -19.23 -3.90 -8.86
CA LEU A 432 -19.32 -2.49 -8.51
C LEU A 432 -18.90 -1.59 -9.68
#